data_AF-A0A955B4A4-F1
#
_entry.id   AF-A0A955B4A4-F1
#
_cell.length_a   1.000
_cell.length_b   1.000
_cell.length_c   1.000
_cell.angle_alpha   90.00
_cell.angle_beta   90.00
_cell.angle_gamma   90.00
#
_symmetry.space_group_name_H-M   'P 1'
#
loop_
_entity.id
_entity.type
_entity.pdbx_description
1 polymer ?
#
loop_
_entity_poly.entity_id
_entity_poly.type
_entity_poly.pdbx_seq_one_letter_code
_entity_poly.pdbx_strand_id
1 'polypeptide(L)'
;MPLLRHRTDLRTLLWVAIAVVSVAIQYAVPATIVFLCPLSCYLATACGVIAHNHNHRPTFTGRRLNNGFGHLLTVFYGYPTLMWIPTHNLNHHRFVNRPGDATITWRYTNRNHLMMVLAYPFVSGYFQGDPIKHYINRTKSANRHLYSRIWFQYAWWISVYIGLLILA
;
A
#
# COMPACT_ATOMS: atom_id res chain seq x y z
N MET A 1 15.81 22.35 -9.55
CA MET A 1 15.64 21.64 -8.26
C MET A 1 15.78 20.15 -8.49
N PRO A 2 16.38 19.36 -7.58
CA PRO A 2 16.46 17.91 -7.74
C PRO A 2 15.06 17.29 -7.81
N LEU A 3 14.90 16.30 -8.69
CA LEU A 3 13.65 15.56 -8.91
C LEU A 3 13.24 14.77 -7.67
N LEU A 4 14.23 14.10 -7.06
CA LEU A 4 14.10 13.38 -5.79
C LEU A 4 14.16 14.34 -4.61
N ARG A 5 13.41 14.03 -3.56
CA ARG A 5 13.44 14.80 -2.32
C ARG A 5 14.76 14.55 -1.57
N HIS A 6 15.23 13.31 -1.53
CA HIS A 6 16.54 12.94 -1.00
C HIS A 6 17.30 12.06 -1.98
N ARG A 7 18.63 12.12 -1.98
CA ARG A 7 19.46 11.21 -2.80
C ARG A 7 19.23 9.74 -2.42
N THR A 8 18.95 9.47 -1.15
CA THR A 8 18.65 8.14 -0.62
C THR A 8 17.34 7.55 -1.17
N ASP A 9 16.44 8.36 -1.73
CA ASP A 9 15.24 7.89 -2.42
C ASP A 9 15.57 7.11 -3.71
N LEU A 10 16.81 7.18 -4.22
CA LEU A 10 17.26 6.31 -5.31
C LEU A 10 17.15 4.83 -4.94
N ARG A 11 17.42 4.48 -3.68
CA ARG A 11 17.25 3.10 -3.17
C ARG A 11 15.80 2.67 -3.23
N THR A 12 14.88 3.56 -2.88
CA THR A 12 13.44 3.32 -3.00
C THR A 12 13.04 2.99 -4.44
N LEU A 13 13.53 3.78 -5.41
CA LEU A 13 13.24 3.54 -6.82
C LEU A 13 13.84 2.24 -7.33
N LEU A 14 15.06 1.89 -6.92
CA LEU A 14 15.70 0.64 -7.29
C LEU A 14 14.90 -0.57 -6.80
N TRP A 15 14.42 -0.58 -5.55
CA TRP A 15 13.62 -1.69 -5.02
C TRP A 15 12.29 -1.86 -5.77
N VAL A 16 11.61 -0.76 -6.08
CA VAL A 16 10.36 -0.81 -6.86
C VAL A 16 10.64 -1.28 -8.30
N ALA A 17 11.73 -0.84 -8.92
CA ALA A 17 12.13 -1.31 -10.25
C ALA A 17 12.40 -2.82 -10.26
N ILE A 18 13.11 -3.35 -9.26
CA ILE A 18 13.35 -4.79 -9.12
C ILE A 18 12.02 -5.53 -8.92
N ALA A 19 11.07 -4.99 -8.15
CA ALA A 19 9.75 -5.59 -7.98
C ALA A 19 8.98 -5.69 -9.31
N VAL A 20 8.95 -4.62 -10.10
CA VAL A 20 8.32 -4.58 -11.43
C VAL A 20 8.97 -5.60 -12.37
N VAL A 21 10.30 -5.61 -12.44
CA VAL A 21 11.04 -6.53 -13.32
C VAL A 21 10.83 -7.98 -12.89
N SER A 22 10.83 -8.26 -11.58
CA SER A 22 10.61 -9.62 -11.05
C SER A 22 9.24 -10.16 -11.49
N VAL A 23 8.18 -9.36 -11.34
CA VAL A 23 6.84 -9.75 -11.81
C VAL A 23 6.81 -9.93 -13.33
N ALA A 24 7.41 -9.02 -14.09
CA ALA A 24 7.46 -9.15 -15.55
C ALA A 24 8.16 -10.44 -16.01
N ILE A 25 9.27 -10.81 -15.37
CA ILE A 25 9.98 -12.07 -15.63
C ILE A 25 9.11 -13.28 -15.28
N GLN A 26 8.40 -13.23 -14.14
CA GLN A 26 7.53 -14.33 -13.71
C GLN A 26 6.36 -14.58 -14.69
N TYR A 27 5.82 -13.53 -15.32
CA TYR A 27 4.81 -13.67 -16.38
C TYR A 27 5.41 -14.14 -17.70
N ALA A 28 6.58 -13.61 -18.10
CA ALA A 28 7.23 -13.97 -19.35
C ALA A 28 7.78 -15.41 -19.34
N VAL A 29 8.26 -15.87 -18.18
CA VAL A 29 8.87 -17.18 -17.99
C VAL A 29 8.35 -17.80 -16.68
N PRO A 30 7.16 -18.45 -16.70
CA PRO A 30 6.52 -18.98 -15.49
C PRO A 30 7.37 -19.98 -14.69
N ALA A 31 8.30 -20.69 -15.34
CA ALA A 31 9.24 -21.58 -14.66
C ALA A 31 10.12 -20.85 -13.62
N THR A 32 10.28 -19.53 -13.74
CA THR A 32 11.04 -18.72 -12.77
C THR A 32 10.27 -18.46 -11.47
N ILE A 33 8.96 -18.71 -11.42
CA ILE A 33 8.11 -18.41 -10.25
C ILE A 33 8.64 -19.11 -9.00
N VAL A 34 8.99 -20.40 -9.07
CA VAL A 34 9.48 -21.15 -7.90
C VAL A 34 10.76 -20.55 -7.30
N PHE A 35 11.62 -19.96 -8.14
CA PHE A 35 12.89 -19.36 -7.72
C PHE A 35 12.74 -17.90 -7.29
N LEU A 36 11.88 -17.14 -7.97
CA LEU A 36 11.67 -15.73 -7.70
C LEU A 36 10.60 -15.46 -6.64
N CYS A 37 9.75 -16.44 -6.28
CA CYS A 37 8.68 -16.26 -5.29
C CYS A 37 9.20 -15.73 -3.94
N PRO A 38 10.28 -16.28 -3.32
CA PRO A 38 10.81 -15.72 -2.08
C PRO A 38 11.26 -14.25 -2.22
N LEU A 39 11.89 -13.91 -3.35
CA LEU A 39 12.28 -12.53 -3.65
C LEU A 39 11.05 -11.63 -3.82
N SER A 40 10.02 -12.08 -4.53
CA SER A 40 8.76 -11.35 -4.70
C SER A 40 8.05 -11.11 -3.36
N CYS A 41 8.03 -12.08 -2.44
CA CYS A 41 7.49 -11.90 -1.09
C CYS A 41 8.27 -10.85 -0.28
N TYR A 42 9.61 -10.89 -0.35
CA TYR A 42 10.45 -9.86 0.26
C TYR A 42 10.18 -8.47 -0.34
N LEU A 43 10.12 -8.37 -1.68
CA LEU A 43 9.89 -7.11 -2.38
C LEU A 43 8.50 -6.54 -2.13
N ALA A 44 7.47 -7.38 -2.01
CA ALA A 44 6.13 -6.96 -1.62
C ALA A 44 6.13 -6.33 -0.21
N THR A 45 6.82 -6.97 0.74
CA THR A 45 7.00 -6.43 2.10
C THR A 45 7.77 -5.10 2.07
N ALA A 46 8.86 -5.03 1.29
CA ALA A 46 9.64 -3.80 1.11
C ALA A 46 8.80 -2.68 0.48
N CYS A 47 7.93 -3.00 -0.50
CA CYS A 47 7.00 -2.04 -1.09
C CYS A 47 5.99 -1.51 -0.08
N GLY A 48 5.55 -2.32 0.90
CA GLY A 48 4.75 -1.85 2.03
C GLY A 48 5.48 -0.82 2.90
N VAL A 49 6.76 -1.07 3.23
CA VAL A 49 7.61 -0.12 3.97
C VAL A 49 7.84 1.16 3.16
N ILE A 50 8.06 1.04 1.85
CA ILE A 50 8.19 2.18 0.94
C ILE A 50 6.90 2.99 0.88
N ALA A 51 5.73 2.34 0.79
CA ALA A 51 4.43 3.01 0.79
C ALA A 51 4.16 3.76 2.09
N HIS A 52 4.52 3.16 3.23
CA HIS A 52 4.50 3.82 4.53
C HIS A 52 5.39 5.09 4.52
N ASN A 53 6.65 4.96 4.11
CA ASN A 53 7.60 6.07 4.09
C ASN A 53 7.15 7.18 3.12
N HIS A 54 6.66 6.83 1.94
CA HIS A 54 6.15 7.77 0.94
C HIS A 54 4.95 8.58 1.47
N ASN A 55 4.07 7.94 2.26
CA ASN A 55 2.92 8.59 2.88
C ASN A 55 3.32 9.57 3.99
N HIS A 56 4.40 9.31 4.72
CA HIS A 56 4.95 10.26 5.70
C HIS A 56 5.78 11.36 5.06
N ARG A 57 6.58 11.00 4.05
CA ARG A 57 7.50 11.90 3.36
C ARG A 57 7.55 11.56 1.87
N PRO A 58 7.01 12.43 0.99
CA PRO A 58 6.98 12.15 -0.43
C PRO A 58 8.38 12.00 -1.04
N THR A 59 8.56 10.96 -1.86
CA THR A 59 9.82 10.57 -2.52
C THR A 59 10.35 11.64 -3.48
N PHE A 60 9.44 12.35 -4.16
CA PHE A 60 9.78 13.39 -5.12
C PHE A 60 9.48 14.78 -4.57
N THR A 61 10.11 15.80 -5.16
CA THR A 61 9.76 17.19 -4.88
C THR A 61 8.44 17.59 -5.55
N GLY A 62 8.14 17.03 -6.74
CA GLY A 62 6.95 17.34 -7.53
C GLY A 62 5.70 16.52 -7.17
N ARG A 63 4.54 17.20 -7.05
CA ARG A 63 3.25 16.57 -6.70
C ARG A 63 2.79 15.52 -7.71
N ARG A 64 2.96 15.75 -9.01
CA ARG A 64 2.53 14.81 -10.07
C ARG A 64 3.26 13.49 -9.98
N LEU A 65 4.59 13.51 -9.79
CA LEU A 65 5.41 12.32 -9.64
C LEU A 65 5.06 11.55 -8.36
N ASN A 66 4.83 12.25 -7.25
CA ASN A 66 4.38 11.59 -6.03
C ASN A 66 3.02 10.92 -6.20
N ASN A 67 2.08 11.55 -6.90
CA ASN A 67 0.79 10.91 -7.19
C ASN A 67 0.97 9.64 -8.03
N GLY A 68 1.72 9.74 -9.14
CA GLY A 68 2.00 8.60 -10.01
C GLY A 68 2.71 7.45 -9.27
N PHE A 69 3.70 7.78 -8.44
CA PHE A 69 4.41 6.80 -7.63
C PHE A 69 3.50 6.15 -6.58
N GLY A 70 2.60 6.92 -5.94
CA GLY A 70 1.58 6.36 -5.05
C GLY A 70 0.62 5.39 -5.74
N HIS A 71 0.28 5.62 -7.01
CA HIS A 71 -0.51 4.68 -7.82
C HIS A 71 0.27 3.43 -8.20
N LEU A 72 1.56 3.56 -8.53
CA LEU A 72 2.44 2.40 -8.77
C LEU A 72 2.57 1.55 -7.50
N LEU A 73 2.86 2.17 -6.36
CA LEU A 73 3.01 1.47 -5.08
C LEU A 73 1.76 0.72 -4.66
N THR A 74 0.57 1.21 -5.04
CA THR A 74 -0.70 0.51 -4.77
C THR A 74 -0.70 -0.92 -5.33
N VAL A 75 -0.09 -1.14 -6.50
CA VAL A 75 -0.02 -2.45 -7.15
C VAL A 75 0.82 -3.43 -6.35
N PHE A 76 1.95 -2.99 -5.80
CA PHE A 76 2.90 -3.87 -5.09
C PHE A 76 2.65 -3.96 -3.58
N TYR A 77 2.07 -2.91 -2.99
CA TYR A 77 1.60 -2.94 -1.60
C TYR A 77 0.31 -3.75 -1.46
N GLY A 78 -0.50 -3.85 -2.52
CA GLY A 78 -1.71 -4.67 -2.54
C GLY A 78 -2.98 -3.96 -2.08
N TYR A 79 -2.94 -2.65 -1.84
CA TYR A 79 -4.11 -1.84 -1.51
C TYR A 79 -3.89 -0.35 -1.82
N PRO A 80 -4.92 0.47 -2.06
CA PRO A 80 -4.76 1.90 -2.34
C PRO A 80 -3.98 2.65 -1.25
N THR A 81 -2.84 3.25 -1.63
CA THR A 81 -1.96 3.95 -0.67
C THR A 81 -2.61 5.17 -0.03
N LEU A 82 -3.62 5.79 -0.65
CA LEU A 82 -4.37 6.89 -0.05
C LEU A 82 -5.20 6.46 1.16
N MET A 83 -5.48 5.16 1.32
CA MET A 83 -6.19 4.63 2.49
C MET A 83 -5.29 4.51 3.72
N TRP A 84 -3.98 4.62 3.58
CA TRP A 84 -3.08 4.82 4.74
C TRP A 84 -3.37 6.11 5.48
N ILE A 85 -3.85 7.16 4.79
CA ILE A 85 -4.12 8.44 5.45
C ILE A 85 -5.15 8.25 6.59
N PRO A 86 -6.35 7.70 6.36
CA PRO A 86 -7.31 7.51 7.42
C PRO A 86 -6.95 6.41 8.42
N THR A 87 -6.33 5.31 7.98
CA THR A 87 -6.10 4.16 8.87
C THR A 87 -4.80 4.30 9.67
N HIS A 88 -3.76 4.84 9.07
CA HIS A 88 -2.47 4.97 9.70
C HIS A 88 -2.20 6.38 10.23
N ASN A 89 -2.26 7.41 9.38
CA ASN A 89 -1.86 8.76 9.79
C ASN A 89 -2.86 9.38 10.76
N LEU A 90 -4.16 9.23 10.49
CA LEU A 90 -5.23 9.84 11.28
C LEU A 90 -5.75 8.95 12.42
N ASN A 91 -5.47 7.65 12.38
CA ASN A 91 -5.94 6.69 13.39
C ASN A 91 -4.78 6.01 14.13
N HIS A 92 -3.95 5.19 13.46
CA HIS A 92 -2.86 4.47 14.14
C HIS A 92 -1.87 5.40 14.88
N HIS A 93 -1.36 6.47 14.25
CA HIS A 93 -0.45 7.41 14.91
C HIS A 93 -1.11 8.17 16.08
N ARG A 94 -2.44 8.28 16.07
CA ARG A 94 -3.19 8.92 17.16
C ARG A 94 -3.33 8.00 18.37
N PHE A 95 -3.63 6.72 18.16
CA PHE A 95 -3.95 5.79 19.24
C PHE A 95 -2.76 4.89 19.62
N VAL A 96 -1.90 4.54 18.66
CA VAL A 96 -0.66 3.78 18.83
C VAL A 96 -0.91 2.48 19.58
N ASN A 97 -1.72 1.60 18.96
CA ASN A 97 -2.09 0.30 19.52
C ASN A 97 -2.83 0.35 20.89
N ARG A 98 -3.52 1.47 21.18
CA ARG A 98 -4.40 1.66 22.34
C ARG A 98 -5.88 1.61 21.92
N PRO A 99 -6.85 1.58 22.87
CA PRO A 99 -8.26 1.67 22.53
C PRO A 99 -8.56 2.83 21.57
N GLY A 100 -9.26 2.54 20.47
CA GLY A 100 -9.52 3.48 19.37
C GLY A 100 -8.69 3.23 18.11
N ASP A 101 -7.59 2.48 18.20
CA ASP A 101 -6.81 2.05 17.03
C ASP A 101 -7.60 0.99 16.22
N ALA A 102 -7.84 1.27 14.93
CA ALA A 102 -8.49 0.35 14.00
C ALA A 102 -7.60 -0.87 13.72
N THR A 103 -6.29 -0.70 13.85
CA THR A 103 -5.23 -1.69 13.63
C THR A 103 -4.68 -2.25 14.94
N ILE A 104 -5.47 -2.22 16.02
CA ILE A 104 -5.04 -2.74 17.31
C ILE A 104 -4.68 -4.23 17.23
N THR A 105 -3.45 -4.59 17.59
CA THR A 105 -2.90 -5.94 17.40
C THR A 105 -3.47 -6.96 18.37
N TRP A 106 -4.10 -6.49 19.45
CA TRP A 106 -4.57 -7.31 20.56
C TRP A 106 -6.09 -7.38 20.69
N ARG A 107 -6.81 -7.01 19.63
CA ARG A 107 -8.27 -6.84 19.63
C ARG A 107 -9.04 -7.99 20.28
N TYR A 108 -8.67 -9.23 19.96
CA TYR A 108 -9.28 -10.44 20.52
C TYR A 108 -8.36 -11.17 21.48
N THR A 109 -7.04 -11.11 21.26
CA THR A 109 -6.06 -11.74 22.14
C THR A 109 -4.69 -11.11 21.95
N ASN A 110 -3.87 -11.13 23.00
CA ASN A 110 -2.45 -10.75 22.98
C ASN A 110 -1.51 -11.93 22.65
N ARG A 111 -2.06 -13.12 22.35
CA ARG A 111 -1.27 -14.33 22.09
C ARG A 111 -0.81 -14.39 20.64
N ASN A 112 0.43 -14.82 20.45
CA ASN A 112 1.03 -15.03 19.13
C ASN A 112 0.94 -16.51 18.73
N HIS A 113 -0.13 -16.90 18.06
CA HIS A 113 -0.29 -18.26 17.52
C HIS A 113 -0.77 -18.21 16.07
N LEU A 114 -0.64 -19.34 15.35
CA LEU A 114 -0.92 -19.44 13.92
C LEU A 114 -2.30 -18.87 13.53
N MET A 115 -3.35 -19.21 14.28
CA MET A 115 -4.70 -18.68 14.00
C MET A 115 -4.76 -17.15 14.06
N MET A 116 -3.99 -16.52 14.95
CA MET A 116 -3.96 -15.06 15.04
C MET A 116 -3.28 -14.46 13.81
N VAL A 117 -2.15 -15.03 13.38
CA VAL A 117 -1.45 -14.60 12.16
C VAL A 117 -2.34 -14.72 10.91
N LEU A 118 -3.09 -15.82 10.79
CA LEU A 118 -3.97 -16.05 9.65
C LEU A 118 -5.23 -15.17 9.68
N ALA A 119 -5.80 -14.93 10.86
CA ALA A 119 -7.03 -14.14 11.00
C ALA A 119 -6.78 -12.62 10.97
N TYR A 120 -5.61 -12.17 11.42
CA TYR A 120 -5.32 -10.75 11.62
C TYR A 120 -5.53 -9.86 10.39
N PRO A 121 -5.14 -10.25 9.16
CA PRO A 121 -5.41 -9.44 7.97
C PRO A 121 -6.91 -9.16 7.77
N PHE A 122 -7.77 -10.14 8.02
CA PHE A 122 -9.22 -10.00 7.88
C PHE A 122 -9.82 -9.14 8.99
N VAL A 123 -9.41 -9.39 10.24
CA VAL A 123 -9.85 -8.60 11.40
C VAL A 123 -9.43 -7.14 11.22
N SER A 124 -8.15 -6.90 10.96
CA SER A 124 -7.61 -5.55 10.76
C SER A 124 -8.27 -4.86 9.57
N GLY A 125 -8.49 -5.56 8.45
CA GLY A 125 -9.18 -5.03 7.28
C GLY A 125 -10.63 -4.60 7.58
N TYR A 126 -11.37 -5.42 8.32
CA TYR A 126 -12.74 -5.10 8.72
C TYR A 126 -12.82 -3.82 9.55
N PHE A 127 -12.01 -3.70 10.60
CA PHE A 127 -12.04 -2.53 11.50
C PHE A 127 -11.43 -1.27 10.89
N GLN A 128 -10.56 -1.39 9.89
CA GLN A 128 -10.09 -0.25 9.10
C GLN A 128 -11.16 0.29 8.13
N GLY A 129 -12.21 -0.49 7.85
CA GLY A 129 -13.30 -0.10 6.96
C GLY A 129 -14.03 1.17 7.39
N ASP A 130 -14.26 1.36 8.70
CA ASP A 130 -14.99 2.53 9.20
C ASP A 130 -14.21 3.85 9.05
N PRO A 131 -12.91 3.94 9.47
CA PRO A 131 -12.07 5.10 9.15
C PRO A 131 -12.00 5.41 7.66
N ILE A 132 -11.92 4.38 6.81
CA ILE A 132 -11.88 4.53 5.35
C ILE A 132 -13.18 5.15 4.83
N LYS A 133 -14.34 4.58 5.19
CA LYS A 133 -15.66 5.09 4.77
C LYS A 133 -15.85 6.54 5.20
N HIS A 134 -15.54 6.84 6.47
CA HIS A 134 -15.66 8.19 7.00
C HIS A 134 -14.78 9.19 6.23
N TYR A 135 -13.54 8.81 5.93
CA TYR A 135 -12.61 9.64 5.18
C TYR A 135 -13.06 9.89 3.73
N ILE A 136 -13.53 8.86 3.02
CA ILE A 136 -14.03 9.01 1.66
C ILE A 136 -15.26 9.94 1.64
N ASN A 137 -16.20 9.74 2.57
CA ASN A 137 -17.41 10.57 2.68
C ASN A 137 -17.08 12.04 2.96
N ARG A 138 -16.16 12.31 3.90
CA ARG A 138 -15.68 13.66 4.19
C ARG A 138 -14.98 14.29 2.99
N THR A 139 -14.18 13.50 2.27
CA THR A 139 -13.41 13.99 1.12
C THR A 139 -14.33 14.35 -0.06
N LYS A 140 -15.47 13.66 -0.22
CA LYS A 140 -16.45 13.93 -1.28
C LYS A 140 -16.92 15.38 -1.31
N SER A 141 -17.20 15.97 -0.14
CA SER A 141 -17.63 17.36 -0.01
C SER A 141 -16.46 18.33 0.16
N ALA A 142 -15.42 17.95 0.91
CA ALA A 142 -14.33 18.85 1.26
C ALA A 142 -13.28 19.02 0.15
N ASN A 143 -13.00 18.00 -0.66
CA ASN A 143 -11.95 18.04 -1.67
C ASN A 143 -12.25 17.09 -2.84
N ARG A 144 -12.99 17.60 -3.83
CA ARG A 144 -13.42 16.86 -5.03
C ARG A 144 -12.25 16.28 -5.83
N HIS A 145 -11.12 16.98 -5.89
CA HIS A 145 -9.92 16.49 -6.59
C HIS A 145 -9.32 15.27 -5.88
N LEU A 146 -9.19 15.32 -4.56
CA LEU A 146 -8.70 14.18 -3.78
C LEU A 146 -9.68 13.00 -3.85
N TYR A 147 -10.99 13.28 -3.79
CA TYR A 147 -12.03 12.26 -3.95
C TYR A 147 -11.92 11.53 -5.29
N SER A 148 -11.79 12.27 -6.39
CA SER A 148 -11.57 11.68 -7.73
C SER A 148 -10.30 10.83 -7.77
N ARG A 149 -9.21 11.30 -7.16
CA ARG A 149 -7.95 10.55 -7.10
C ARG A 149 -8.03 9.26 -6.28
N ILE A 150 -8.84 9.24 -5.20
CA ILE A 150 -9.11 8.02 -4.43
C ILE A 150 -9.77 6.99 -5.34
N TRP A 151 -10.84 7.37 -6.04
CA TRP A 151 -11.55 6.46 -6.95
C TRP A 151 -10.68 6.01 -8.12
N PHE A 152 -9.89 6.92 -8.69
CA PHE A 152 -8.90 6.55 -9.69
C PHE A 152 -7.92 5.50 -9.14
N GLN A 153 -7.43 5.64 -7.90
CA GLN A 153 -6.51 4.66 -7.33
C GLN A 153 -7.16 3.29 -7.09
N TYR A 154 -8.43 3.24 -6.66
CA TYR A 154 -9.20 1.99 -6.57
C TYR A 154 -9.40 1.35 -7.95
N ALA A 155 -9.86 2.14 -8.93
CA ALA A 155 -10.09 1.65 -10.28
C ALA A 155 -8.79 1.14 -10.91
N TRP A 156 -7.68 1.89 -10.77
CA TRP A 156 -6.35 1.50 -11.22
C TRP A 156 -5.91 0.17 -10.60
N TRP A 157 -5.99 0.06 -9.27
CA TRP A 157 -5.62 -1.16 -8.55
C TRP A 157 -6.39 -2.39 -9.04
N ILE A 158 -7.72 -2.29 -9.08
CA ILE A 158 -8.60 -3.37 -9.53
C ILE A 158 -8.31 -3.72 -10.99
N SER A 159 -8.17 -2.72 -11.86
CA SER A 159 -7.94 -2.94 -13.30
C SER A 159 -6.60 -3.63 -13.56
N VAL A 160 -5.55 -3.23 -12.84
CA VAL A 160 -4.23 -3.88 -12.96
C VAL A 160 -4.31 -5.34 -12.50
N TYR A 161 -4.97 -5.63 -11.39
CA TYR A 161 -5.05 -7.00 -10.87
C TYR A 161 -5.93 -7.90 -11.75
N ILE A 162 -7.07 -7.39 -12.25
CA ILE A 162 -7.89 -8.10 -13.23
C ILE A 162 -7.10 -8.35 -14.51
N GLY A 163 -6.40 -7.33 -15.02
CA GLY A 163 -5.58 -7.46 -16.22
C GLY A 163 -4.46 -8.49 -16.06
N LEU A 164 -3.76 -8.48 -14.93
CA LEU A 164 -2.74 -9.48 -14.60
C LEU A 164 -3.34 -10.89 -14.48
N LEU A 165 -4.49 -11.05 -13.84
CA LEU A 165 -5.18 -12.34 -13.75
C LEU A 165 -5.60 -12.88 -15.12
N ILE A 166 -6.05 -12.01 -16.03
CA ILE A 166 -6.42 -12.41 -17.41
C ILE A 166 -5.17 -12.84 -18.21
N LEU A 167 -4.00 -12.29 -17.90
CA LEU A 167 -2.74 -12.62 -18.56
C LEU A 167 -2.08 -13.91 -18.05
N ALA A 168 -2.49 -14.42 -16.88
CA ALA A 168 -1.94 -15.62 -16.24
C ALA A 168 -2.60 -16.90 -16.76
#